data_AF-A0A176ZYW1-F1
#
_entry.id   AF-A0A176ZYW1-F1
#
_cell.length_a   1.000
_cell.length_b   1.000
_cell.length_c   1.000
_cell.angle_alpha   90.00
_cell.angle_beta   90.00
_cell.angle_gamma   90.00
#
_symmetry.space_group_name_H-M   'P 1'
#
loop_
_entity.id
_entity.type
_entity.pdbx_description
1 polymer ?
#
loop_
_entity_poly.entity_id
_entity_poly.type
_entity_poly.pdbx_seq_one_letter_code
_entity_poly.pdbx_strand_id
1 'polypeptide(L)'
;MTTNTINWGQITGPNNFLPPSPTTICDPFDDIDDVNIVNSPPPLPTTAAANPPLRAARPSRCQPAETLHARLDTTMRILLLRLCIRDAELYSRASRKTFWKKVQKDLCEETGQDHTTLARLVANLVKRRRECKDASDYSIPDPALTILGASLQCDTLRTALKQLPLEIDLIVSSPMRRTLQTTTNALGWRMAEGCPAIALAGFQENSAKPCDTCSDSTAMVAEWPAFDWSEVDPVFPAKTGLYEFLKEALTRRGVEARRWLRGRKEKVVAVVSHAGFLRVGVSYCAQGASVVKVAS
;
A
#
# COMPACT_ATOMS: atom_id res chain seq x y z
N MET A 1 35.58 -22.86 -18.57
CA MET A 1 35.66 -23.29 -17.15
C MET A 1 36.70 -22.45 -16.47
N THR A 2 36.29 -21.47 -15.67
CA THR A 2 37.19 -20.67 -14.83
C THR A 2 36.42 -20.33 -13.56
N THR A 3 36.77 -21.04 -12.51
CA THR A 3 36.26 -20.93 -11.15
C THR A 3 36.85 -19.70 -10.47
N ASN A 4 36.01 -18.72 -10.13
CA ASN A 4 36.37 -17.67 -9.19
C ASN A 4 35.87 -18.06 -7.80
N THR A 5 36.67 -18.86 -7.10
CA THR A 5 36.52 -19.08 -5.66
C THR A 5 37.31 -17.99 -4.95
N ILE A 6 36.65 -17.03 -4.31
CA ILE A 6 37.31 -16.05 -3.45
C ILE A 6 37.53 -16.70 -2.08
N ASN A 7 38.80 -16.78 -1.69
CA ASN A 7 39.28 -17.28 -0.41
C ASN A 7 39.11 -16.17 0.65
N TRP A 8 38.23 -16.38 1.63
CA TRP A 8 38.08 -15.48 2.78
C TRP A 8 39.02 -15.93 3.88
N GLY A 9 40.11 -15.18 4.08
CA GLY A 9 41.04 -15.38 5.21
C GLY A 9 40.37 -15.18 6.58
N GLN A 10 41.01 -15.69 7.64
CA GLN A 10 40.47 -15.71 9.00
C GLN A 10 40.02 -14.35 9.52
N ILE A 11 38.78 -14.30 10.03
CA ILE A 11 38.16 -13.16 10.69
C ILE A 11 38.62 -13.11 12.15
N THR A 12 39.28 -12.03 12.55
CA THR A 12 39.56 -11.73 13.97
C THR A 12 39.03 -10.33 14.32
N GLY A 13 37.96 -10.25 15.13
CA GLY A 13 37.56 -9.04 15.86
C GLY A 13 36.19 -8.43 15.49
N PRO A 14 35.41 -7.88 16.44
CA PRO A 14 33.98 -7.62 16.26
C PRO A 14 33.57 -6.19 15.82
N ASN A 15 34.47 -5.26 15.44
CA ASN A 15 34.08 -3.86 15.22
C ASN A 15 34.90 -3.13 14.13
N ASN A 16 34.73 -3.43 12.84
CA ASN A 16 35.28 -2.56 11.79
C ASN A 16 34.57 -2.72 10.42
N PHE A 17 33.35 -2.23 10.30
CA PHE A 17 32.75 -1.85 9.00
C PHE A 17 31.76 -0.70 9.19
N LEU A 18 32.26 0.53 9.31
CA LEU A 18 31.48 1.73 9.01
C LEU A 18 32.31 2.63 8.08
N PRO A 19 31.90 2.83 6.81
CA PRO A 19 32.31 4.01 6.06
C PRO A 19 31.52 5.25 6.53
N PRO A 20 32.08 6.47 6.39
CA PRO A 20 31.48 7.69 6.93
C PRO A 20 30.19 8.11 6.18
N SER A 21 29.23 8.64 6.94
CA SER A 21 27.94 9.13 6.49
C SER A 21 28.03 10.28 5.47
N PRO A 22 27.24 10.27 4.39
CA PRO A 22 26.81 11.49 3.72
C PRO A 22 25.57 12.05 4.42
N THR A 23 25.69 13.32 4.78
CA THR A 23 24.67 14.19 5.36
C THR A 23 23.40 14.29 4.49
N THR A 24 22.27 14.34 5.18
CA THR A 24 20.93 14.74 4.68
C THR A 24 20.19 13.70 3.82
N ILE A 25 19.74 12.63 4.46
CA ILE A 25 18.56 11.87 4.04
C ILE A 25 17.52 12.11 5.13
N CYS A 26 16.36 12.68 4.79
CA CYS A 26 15.22 12.79 5.71
C CYS A 26 14.91 11.41 6.30
N ASP A 27 15.13 11.25 7.61
CA ASP A 27 14.75 10.05 8.34
C ASP A 27 13.22 10.11 8.54
N PRO A 28 12.43 9.19 7.97
CA PRO A 28 10.97 9.24 8.08
C PRO A 28 10.46 8.59 9.38
N PHE A 29 11.31 8.55 10.41
CA PHE A 29 10.99 8.08 11.76
C PHE A 29 10.72 9.23 12.74
N ASP A 30 10.89 10.49 12.34
CA ASP A 30 10.69 11.67 13.20
C ASP A 30 9.21 12.05 13.44
N ASP A 31 8.24 11.35 12.87
CA ASP A 31 6.81 11.59 13.11
C ASP A 31 6.19 10.50 14.01
N ILE A 32 6.78 10.27 15.19
CA ILE A 32 6.14 9.53 16.29
C ILE A 32 6.16 10.42 17.54
N ASP A 33 5.03 11.09 17.71
CA ASP A 33 4.44 11.71 18.90
C ASP A 33 5.25 12.76 19.69
N ASP A 34 4.77 14.01 19.61
CA ASP A 34 4.70 14.87 20.80
C ASP A 34 3.31 15.51 20.88
N VAL A 35 2.53 15.00 21.83
CA VAL A 35 1.26 15.57 22.29
C VAL A 35 1.59 16.80 23.12
N ASN A 36 1.22 18.00 22.67
CA ASN A 36 1.04 19.13 23.57
C ASN A 36 -0.16 19.99 23.18
N ILE A 37 -1.16 19.91 24.04
CA ILE A 37 -2.39 20.70 24.06
C ILE A 37 -2.05 22.11 24.52
N VAL A 38 -2.33 23.14 23.70
CA VAL A 38 -2.60 24.50 24.21
C VAL A 38 -3.69 25.16 23.37
N ASN A 39 -4.77 25.55 24.06
CA ASN A 39 -5.95 26.25 23.55
C ASN A 39 -5.63 27.64 22.96
N SER A 40 -6.35 28.04 21.91
CA SER A 40 -6.58 29.45 21.58
C SER A 40 -7.94 29.66 20.88
N PRO A 41 -8.71 30.71 21.22
CA PRO A 41 -10.11 30.88 20.83
C PRO A 41 -10.30 31.44 19.40
N PRO A 42 -11.50 31.27 18.80
CA PRO A 42 -11.75 31.66 17.41
C PRO A 42 -11.96 33.17 17.24
N PRO A 43 -11.57 33.77 16.10
CA PRO A 43 -11.89 35.17 15.79
C PRO A 43 -13.32 35.34 15.26
N LEU A 44 -13.90 36.50 15.61
CA LEU A 44 -15.25 36.97 15.29
C LEU A 44 -15.45 37.37 13.81
N PRO A 45 -16.70 37.35 13.29
CA PRO A 45 -16.99 37.60 11.89
C PRO A 45 -16.97 39.11 11.56
N THR A 46 -16.35 39.48 10.45
CA THR A 46 -16.41 40.86 9.92
C THR A 46 -17.26 40.93 8.65
N THR A 47 -18.01 42.02 8.57
CA THR A 47 -19.16 42.37 7.74
C THR A 47 -18.88 42.55 6.25
N ALA A 48 -19.91 42.22 5.46
CA ALA A 48 -19.99 42.43 4.01
C ALA A 48 -20.05 43.92 3.63
N ALA A 49 -19.37 44.29 2.55
CA ALA A 49 -19.54 45.56 1.85
C ALA A 49 -19.88 45.30 0.37
N ALA A 50 -20.88 46.00 -0.13
CA ALA A 50 -21.46 45.85 -1.47
C ALA A 50 -20.59 46.49 -2.57
N ASN A 51 -20.51 45.82 -3.73
CA ASN A 51 -19.86 46.35 -4.93
C ASN A 51 -20.87 47.04 -5.87
N PRO A 52 -20.49 48.16 -6.53
CA PRO A 52 -21.35 48.89 -7.48
C PRO A 52 -21.51 48.17 -8.84
N PRO A 53 -22.53 48.55 -9.65
CA PRO A 53 -22.96 47.74 -10.79
C PRO A 53 -22.01 47.86 -11.99
N LEU A 54 -21.70 46.72 -12.62
CA LEU A 54 -20.91 46.63 -13.85
C LEU A 54 -21.79 46.43 -15.09
N ARG A 55 -21.31 47.08 -16.16
CA ARG A 55 -21.85 47.40 -17.49
C ARG A 55 -22.28 46.17 -18.33
N ALA A 56 -23.14 46.46 -19.32
CA ALA A 56 -23.76 45.51 -20.25
C ALA A 56 -22.81 44.57 -21.04
N ALA A 57 -23.34 43.39 -21.36
CA ALA A 57 -22.68 42.18 -21.84
C ALA A 57 -22.02 42.29 -23.24
N ARG A 58 -20.88 41.61 -23.39
CA ARG A 58 -20.24 41.28 -24.69
C ARG A 58 -20.63 39.85 -25.14
N PRO A 59 -20.65 39.56 -26.45
CA PRO A 59 -21.04 38.26 -26.99
C PRO A 59 -20.09 37.13 -26.55
N SER A 60 -20.67 35.94 -26.41
CA SER A 60 -20.10 34.75 -25.79
C SER A 60 -18.70 34.38 -26.27
N ARG A 61 -17.75 34.44 -25.33
CA ARG A 61 -16.51 33.67 -25.39
C ARG A 61 -16.92 32.19 -25.41
N CYS A 62 -16.31 31.38 -26.28
CA CYS A 62 -16.39 29.91 -26.21
C CYS A 62 -16.36 29.49 -24.75
N GLN A 63 -17.37 28.74 -24.32
CA GLN A 63 -17.43 28.29 -22.94
C GLN A 63 -16.11 27.60 -22.61
N PRO A 64 -15.43 27.96 -21.50
CA PRO A 64 -14.29 27.21 -21.03
C PRO A 64 -14.77 25.77 -20.88
N ALA A 65 -14.07 24.82 -21.51
CA ALA A 65 -14.30 23.40 -21.28
C ALA A 65 -14.44 23.21 -19.77
N GLU A 66 -15.62 22.78 -19.36
CA GLU A 66 -16.02 22.70 -17.97
C GLU A 66 -14.94 21.89 -17.26
N THR A 67 -14.17 22.53 -16.37
CA THR A 67 -13.23 21.81 -15.52
C THR A 67 -14.06 21.02 -14.52
N LEU A 68 -14.67 19.92 -14.98
CA LEU A 68 -14.98 18.80 -14.12
C LEU A 68 -13.67 18.48 -13.43
N HIS A 69 -13.61 18.68 -12.11
CA HIS A 69 -12.57 18.08 -11.29
C HIS A 69 -12.67 16.58 -11.51
N ALA A 70 -11.97 16.06 -12.52
CA ALA A 70 -12.16 14.72 -13.00
C ALA A 70 -11.90 13.76 -11.83
N ARG A 71 -13.00 13.25 -11.26
CA ARG A 71 -12.94 12.29 -10.16
C ARG A 71 -12.33 11.04 -10.78
N LEU A 72 -11.19 10.61 -10.24
CA LEU A 72 -10.69 9.27 -10.51
C LEU A 72 -11.75 8.29 -10.00
N ASP A 73 -12.46 7.64 -10.91
CA ASP A 73 -13.32 6.52 -10.58
C ASP A 73 -12.48 5.32 -10.12
N THR A 74 -13.14 4.23 -9.71
CA THR A 74 -12.46 3.05 -9.18
C THR A 74 -11.51 2.42 -10.20
N THR A 75 -11.95 2.26 -11.45
CA THR A 75 -11.18 1.63 -12.51
C THR A 75 -9.92 2.45 -12.79
N MET A 76 -10.05 3.78 -12.86
CA MET A 76 -8.91 4.69 -13.01
C MET A 76 -7.94 4.63 -11.84
N ARG A 77 -8.43 4.52 -10.59
CA ARG A 77 -7.55 4.39 -9.41
C ARG A 77 -6.73 3.12 -9.44
N ILE A 78 -7.31 2.02 -9.93
CA ILE A 78 -6.63 0.73 -10.03
C ILE A 78 -5.64 0.73 -11.18
N LEU A 79 -6.01 1.26 -12.35
CA LEU A 79 -5.08 1.51 -13.46
C LEU A 79 -3.92 2.38 -12.99
N LEU A 80 -4.21 3.46 -12.28
CA LEU A 80 -3.20 4.34 -11.70
C LEU A 80 -2.26 3.59 -10.75
N LEU A 81 -2.79 2.73 -9.88
CA LEU A 81 -1.97 1.91 -8.98
C LEU A 81 -1.04 0.99 -9.77
N ARG A 82 -1.57 0.31 -10.80
CA ARG A 82 -0.81 -0.55 -11.72
C ARG A 82 0.31 0.22 -12.43
N LEU A 83 0.01 1.41 -12.97
CA LEU A 83 1.01 2.28 -13.62
C LEU A 83 2.08 2.73 -12.62
N CYS A 84 1.69 3.14 -11.41
CA CYS A 84 2.63 3.51 -10.36
C CYS A 84 3.55 2.35 -9.95
N ILE A 85 3.02 1.12 -9.91
CA ILE A 85 3.80 -0.08 -9.61
C ILE A 85 4.78 -0.40 -10.76
N ARG A 86 4.30 -0.37 -12.01
CA ARG A 86 5.12 -0.61 -13.21
C ARG A 86 6.31 0.36 -13.27
N ASP A 87 6.08 1.64 -13.01
CA ASP A 87 7.08 2.70 -13.09
C ASP A 87 7.70 3.06 -11.74
N ALA A 88 7.60 2.18 -10.74
CA ALA A 88 8.11 2.43 -9.38
C ALA A 88 9.62 2.75 -9.36
N GLU A 89 10.40 2.20 -10.29
CA GLU A 89 11.84 2.51 -10.42
C GLU A 89 12.11 3.92 -10.93
N LEU A 90 11.20 4.49 -11.72
CA LEU A 90 11.32 5.88 -12.10
C LEU A 90 11.12 6.80 -10.88
N TYR A 91 10.29 6.37 -9.92
CA TYR A 91 10.09 7.11 -8.67
C TYR A 91 11.38 7.18 -7.83
N SER A 92 12.19 6.11 -7.82
CA SER A 92 13.44 6.06 -7.04
C SER A 92 14.61 6.75 -7.73
N ARG A 93 14.65 6.76 -9.06
CA ARG A 93 15.80 7.25 -9.84
C ARG A 93 15.62 8.65 -10.43
N ALA A 94 14.39 9.15 -10.52
CA ALA A 94 14.10 10.45 -11.09
C ALA A 94 13.34 11.36 -10.11
N SER A 95 13.12 12.61 -10.52
CA SER A 95 12.33 13.53 -9.72
C SER A 95 10.86 13.08 -9.62
N ARG A 96 10.21 13.38 -8.48
CA ARG A 96 8.75 13.19 -8.31
C ARG A 96 7.94 13.78 -9.48
N LYS A 97 8.38 14.93 -10.01
CA LYS A 97 7.75 15.60 -11.16
C LYS A 97 7.84 14.74 -12.41
N THR A 98 8.98 14.12 -12.68
CA THR A 98 9.20 13.24 -13.83
C THR A 98 8.32 11.99 -13.73
N PHE A 99 8.28 11.35 -12.56
CA PHE A 99 7.42 10.20 -12.30
C PHE A 99 5.94 10.52 -12.58
N TRP A 100 5.40 11.56 -11.95
CA TRP A 100 3.98 11.89 -12.11
C TRP A 100 3.62 12.33 -13.53
N LYS A 101 4.53 12.99 -14.25
CA LYS A 101 4.34 13.30 -15.67
C LYS A 101 4.22 12.04 -16.52
N LYS A 102 5.07 11.03 -16.29
CA LYS A 102 4.99 9.76 -17.00
C LYS A 102 3.68 9.03 -16.68
N VAL A 103 3.36 8.89 -15.39
CA VAL A 103 2.12 8.21 -14.96
C VAL A 103 0.87 8.91 -15.51
N GLN A 104 0.85 10.25 -15.52
CA GLN A 104 -0.25 11.02 -16.12
C GLN A 104 -0.37 10.75 -17.63
N LYS A 105 0.75 10.77 -18.36
CA LYS A 105 0.78 10.48 -19.80
C LYS A 105 0.22 9.10 -20.09
N ASP A 106 0.69 8.09 -19.37
CA ASP A 106 0.29 6.70 -19.63
C ASP A 106 -1.16 6.44 -19.20
N LEU A 107 -1.65 7.10 -18.14
CA LEU A 107 -3.07 7.05 -17.77
C LEU A 107 -3.94 7.70 -18.85
N CYS A 108 -3.49 8.82 -19.43
CA CYS A 108 -4.18 9.47 -20.54
C CYS A 108 -4.19 8.59 -21.80
N GLU A 109 -3.09 7.89 -22.09
CA GLU A 109 -3.01 6.94 -23.22
C GLU A 109 -4.00 5.78 -23.06
N GLU A 110 -4.23 5.31 -21.83
CA GLU A 110 -5.14 4.18 -21.57
C GLU A 110 -6.61 4.56 -21.41
N THR A 111 -6.89 5.77 -20.93
CA THR A 111 -8.26 6.19 -20.59
C THR A 111 -8.82 7.26 -21.53
N GLY A 112 -7.98 7.89 -22.34
CA GLY A 112 -8.31 9.08 -23.12
C GLY A 112 -8.56 10.33 -22.27
N GLN A 113 -8.37 10.27 -20.95
CA GLN A 113 -8.64 11.37 -20.02
C GLN A 113 -7.33 11.96 -19.49
N ASP A 114 -7.13 13.27 -19.70
CA ASP A 114 -5.97 13.98 -19.18
C ASP A 114 -6.24 14.56 -17.78
N HIS A 115 -5.42 14.17 -16.80
CA HIS A 115 -5.49 14.63 -15.42
C HIS A 115 -4.28 15.51 -15.07
N THR A 116 -4.31 16.77 -15.48
CA THR A 116 -3.24 17.75 -15.19
C THR A 116 -2.95 17.96 -13.70
N THR A 117 -3.89 17.59 -12.82
CA THR A 117 -3.74 17.68 -11.36
C THR A 117 -3.64 16.32 -10.66
N LEU A 118 -3.29 15.26 -11.40
CA LEU A 118 -3.27 13.86 -10.92
C LEU A 118 -2.54 13.69 -9.58
N ALA A 119 -1.31 14.20 -9.46
CA ALA A 119 -0.53 14.08 -8.23
C ALA A 119 -1.23 14.70 -7.00
N ARG A 120 -1.91 15.86 -7.20
CA ARG A 120 -2.68 16.54 -6.15
C ARG A 120 -3.95 15.77 -5.81
N LEU A 121 -4.65 15.23 -6.82
CA LEU A 121 -5.83 14.38 -6.61
C LEU A 121 -5.47 13.15 -5.78
N VAL A 122 -4.36 12.48 -6.11
CA VAL A 122 -3.86 11.32 -5.36
C VAL A 122 -3.49 11.71 -3.93
N ALA A 123 -2.76 12.80 -3.74
CA ALA A 123 -2.41 13.28 -2.40
C ALA A 123 -3.66 13.54 -1.54
N ASN A 124 -4.70 14.16 -2.10
CA ASN A 124 -5.97 14.40 -1.42
C ASN A 124 -6.75 13.12 -1.14
N LEU A 125 -6.68 12.11 -2.01
CA LEU A 125 -7.29 10.80 -1.77
C LEU A 125 -6.58 10.08 -0.62
N VAL A 126 -5.24 10.09 -0.61
CA VAL A 126 -4.44 9.50 0.47
C VAL A 126 -4.69 10.21 1.79
N LYS A 127 -4.74 11.55 1.79
CA LYS A 127 -5.02 12.35 3.00
C LYS A 127 -6.39 11.99 3.59
N ARG A 128 -7.46 12.03 2.79
CA ARG A 128 -8.81 11.67 3.24
C ARG A 128 -8.90 10.24 3.77
N ARG A 129 -8.18 9.29 3.14
CA ARG A 129 -8.13 7.90 3.63
C ARG A 129 -7.45 7.80 5.00
N ARG A 130 -6.44 8.62 5.30
CA ARG A 130 -5.78 8.67 6.61
C ARG A 130 -6.73 9.23 7.67
N GLU A 131 -7.38 10.36 7.38
CA GLU A 131 -8.34 10.99 8.29
C GLU A 131 -9.49 10.04 8.67
N CYS A 132 -9.97 9.20 7.74
CA CYS A 132 -10.97 8.16 8.06
C CYS A 132 -10.42 6.98 8.90
N LYS A 133 -9.10 6.73 8.88
CA LYS A 133 -8.47 5.62 9.62
C LYS A 133 -8.29 5.96 11.10
N ASP A 134 -8.07 7.23 11.43
CA ASP A 134 -7.82 7.68 12.81
C ASP A 134 -9.02 7.52 13.76
N ALA A 135 -10.21 7.23 13.23
CA ALA A 135 -11.42 6.92 14.01
C ALA A 135 -11.50 5.44 14.48
N SER A 136 -10.45 4.63 14.30
CA SER A 136 -10.47 3.19 14.58
C SER A 136 -10.08 2.87 16.01
N ASP A 137 -10.79 1.93 16.64
CA ASP A 137 -10.41 1.37 17.94
C ASP A 137 -9.29 0.33 17.76
N TYR A 138 -8.10 0.66 18.28
CA TYR A 138 -6.91 -0.19 18.19
C TYR A 138 -6.85 -1.27 19.27
N SER A 139 -7.78 -1.28 20.22
CA SER A 139 -7.80 -2.21 21.35
C SER A 139 -8.43 -3.57 21.00
N ILE A 140 -9.25 -3.63 19.94
CA ILE A 140 -9.91 -4.85 19.50
C ILE A 140 -8.87 -5.79 18.89
N PRO A 141 -8.67 -7.01 19.42
CA PRO A 141 -7.74 -7.98 18.85
C PRO A 141 -8.19 -8.48 17.47
N ASP A 142 -7.24 -8.55 16.52
CA ASP A 142 -7.44 -9.09 15.16
C ASP A 142 -8.85 -8.85 14.54
N PRO A 143 -9.26 -7.57 14.42
CA PRO A 143 -10.63 -7.22 14.10
C PRO A 143 -11.01 -7.67 12.69
N ALA A 144 -12.26 -8.09 12.56
CA ALA A 144 -12.90 -8.32 11.27
C ALA A 144 -13.04 -7.00 10.47
N LEU A 145 -13.28 -7.15 9.17
CA LEU A 145 -13.74 -6.05 8.33
C LEU A 145 -15.06 -5.48 8.86
N THR A 146 -15.21 -4.17 8.72
CA THR A 146 -16.51 -3.52 8.92
C THR A 146 -17.51 -3.99 7.85
N ILE A 147 -18.81 -3.80 8.08
CA ILE A 147 -19.85 -4.11 7.08
C ILE A 147 -19.56 -3.45 5.74
N LEU A 148 -19.14 -2.18 5.75
CA LEU A 148 -18.75 -1.44 4.54
C LEU A 148 -17.52 -2.06 3.84
N GLY A 149 -16.55 -2.52 4.63
CA GLY A 149 -15.35 -3.19 4.14
C GLY A 149 -15.68 -4.53 3.47
N ALA A 150 -16.45 -5.37 4.17
CA ALA A 150 -16.81 -6.71 3.74
C ALA A 150 -17.73 -6.71 2.50
N SER A 151 -18.58 -5.69 2.35
CA SER A 151 -19.49 -5.53 1.21
C SER A 151 -18.91 -4.59 0.15
N LEU A 152 -19.29 -3.31 0.18
CA LEU A 152 -19.03 -2.35 -0.88
C LEU A 152 -17.56 -2.27 -1.31
N GLN A 153 -16.61 -2.27 -0.36
CA GLN A 153 -15.19 -2.16 -0.70
C GLN A 153 -14.67 -3.42 -1.40
N CYS A 154 -15.01 -4.62 -0.88
CA CYS A 154 -14.63 -5.89 -1.51
C CYS A 154 -15.31 -6.09 -2.87
N ASP A 155 -16.59 -5.72 -3.01
CA ASP A 155 -17.33 -5.80 -4.29
C ASP A 155 -16.73 -4.89 -5.35
N THR A 156 -16.38 -3.67 -4.94
CA THR A 156 -15.72 -2.70 -5.80
C THR A 156 -14.36 -3.21 -6.27
N LEU A 157 -13.56 -3.77 -5.34
CA LEU A 157 -12.26 -4.37 -5.66
C LEU A 157 -12.40 -5.57 -6.61
N ARG A 158 -13.32 -6.49 -6.32
CA ARG A 158 -13.63 -7.67 -7.15
C ARG A 158 -13.98 -7.29 -8.58
N THR A 159 -14.92 -6.36 -8.73
CA THR A 159 -15.39 -5.89 -10.05
C THR A 159 -14.23 -5.35 -10.87
N ALA A 160 -13.39 -4.52 -10.26
CA ALA A 160 -12.29 -3.91 -10.97
C ALA A 160 -11.15 -4.89 -11.27
N LEU A 161 -10.84 -5.84 -10.39
CA LEU A 161 -9.85 -6.89 -10.67
C LEU A 161 -10.26 -7.75 -11.87
N LYS A 162 -11.54 -8.10 -12.00
CA LYS A 162 -12.07 -8.85 -13.15
C LYS A 162 -12.01 -8.08 -14.48
N GLN A 163 -11.90 -6.76 -14.43
CA GLN A 163 -11.77 -5.92 -15.64
C GLN A 163 -10.32 -5.79 -16.11
N LEU A 164 -9.34 -6.14 -15.25
CA LEU A 164 -7.94 -6.08 -15.64
C LEU A 164 -7.59 -7.29 -16.52
N PRO A 165 -6.77 -7.10 -17.56
CA PRO A 165 -6.23 -8.21 -18.35
C PRO A 165 -5.08 -8.90 -17.60
N LEU A 166 -5.35 -9.36 -16.37
CA LEU A 166 -4.40 -10.02 -15.49
C LEU A 166 -4.95 -11.37 -15.06
N GLU A 167 -4.22 -12.42 -15.38
CA GLU A 167 -4.50 -13.77 -14.90
C GLU A 167 -3.75 -14.01 -13.60
N ILE A 168 -4.46 -13.96 -12.47
CA ILE A 168 -3.86 -14.19 -11.15
C ILE A 168 -3.57 -15.69 -11.00
N ASP A 169 -2.30 -16.04 -10.84
CA ASP A 169 -1.85 -17.42 -10.74
C ASP A 169 -1.78 -17.90 -9.28
N LEU A 170 -1.55 -16.97 -8.35
CA LEU A 170 -1.43 -17.23 -6.92
C LEU A 170 -1.95 -16.05 -6.11
N ILE A 171 -2.67 -16.35 -5.03
CA ILE A 171 -3.07 -15.38 -4.03
C ILE A 171 -2.27 -15.62 -2.76
N VAL A 172 -1.69 -14.55 -2.21
CA VAL A 172 -0.94 -14.58 -0.94
C VAL A 172 -1.58 -13.59 0.00
N SER A 173 -1.97 -14.07 1.17
CA SER A 173 -2.65 -13.24 2.15
C SER A 173 -1.88 -13.26 3.45
N SER A 174 -1.85 -12.11 4.13
CA SER A 174 -1.46 -12.15 5.54
C SER A 174 -2.43 -13.06 6.31
N PRO A 175 -1.95 -13.79 7.32
CA PRO A 175 -2.79 -14.69 8.12
C PRO A 175 -3.76 -13.96 9.08
N MET A 176 -3.96 -12.65 8.94
CA MET A 176 -4.88 -11.85 9.78
C MET A 176 -6.32 -11.88 9.26
N ARG A 177 -7.31 -11.79 10.16
CA ARG A 177 -8.74 -11.96 9.81
C ARG A 177 -9.20 -11.02 8.71
N ARG A 178 -8.90 -9.72 8.82
CA ARG A 178 -9.29 -8.72 7.80
C ARG A 178 -8.68 -8.99 6.42
N THR A 179 -7.47 -9.53 6.33
CA THR A 179 -6.83 -9.86 5.04
C THR A 179 -7.43 -11.12 4.44
N LEU A 180 -7.73 -12.13 5.27
CA LEU A 180 -8.41 -13.35 4.82
C LEU A 180 -9.83 -13.05 4.34
N GLN A 181 -10.61 -12.26 5.08
CA GLN A 181 -11.94 -11.80 4.66
C GLN A 181 -11.87 -10.99 3.35
N THR A 182 -10.91 -10.08 3.22
CA THR A 182 -10.70 -9.32 1.99
C THR A 182 -10.42 -10.26 0.81
N THR A 183 -9.58 -11.27 1.04
CA THR A 183 -9.23 -12.26 0.03
C THR A 183 -10.44 -13.07 -0.39
N THR A 184 -11.17 -13.65 0.56
CA THR A 184 -12.36 -14.45 0.29
C THR A 184 -13.44 -13.61 -0.42
N ASN A 185 -13.70 -12.38 0.03
CA ASN A 185 -14.78 -11.57 -0.52
C ASN A 185 -14.42 -10.96 -1.90
N ALA A 186 -13.18 -10.50 -2.08
CA ALA A 186 -12.78 -9.80 -3.31
C ALA A 186 -12.13 -10.70 -4.37
N LEU A 187 -11.42 -11.75 -3.94
CA LEU A 187 -10.65 -12.67 -4.79
C LEU A 187 -11.19 -14.11 -4.75
N GLY A 188 -12.19 -14.42 -3.92
CA GLY A 188 -12.74 -15.78 -3.80
C GLY A 188 -13.28 -16.37 -5.10
N TRP A 189 -13.66 -15.53 -6.07
CA TRP A 189 -14.00 -15.97 -7.43
C TRP A 189 -12.84 -16.69 -8.11
N ARG A 190 -11.61 -16.21 -7.89
CA ARG A 190 -10.41 -16.77 -8.49
C ARG A 190 -9.97 -18.04 -7.76
N MET A 191 -10.18 -18.10 -6.44
CA MET A 191 -10.02 -19.33 -5.65
C MET A 191 -10.97 -20.43 -6.13
N ALA A 192 -12.23 -20.08 -6.41
CA ALA A 192 -13.24 -21.01 -6.93
C ALA A 192 -12.89 -21.56 -8.33
N GLU A 193 -12.11 -20.82 -9.12
CA GLU A 193 -11.54 -21.26 -10.40
C GLU A 193 -10.25 -22.09 -10.24
N GLY A 194 -9.87 -22.43 -9.01
CA GLY A 194 -8.73 -23.30 -8.71
C GLY A 194 -7.40 -22.57 -8.49
N CYS A 195 -7.40 -21.24 -8.37
CA CYS A 195 -6.18 -20.52 -8.00
C CYS A 195 -5.82 -20.79 -6.53
N PRO A 196 -4.59 -21.22 -6.23
CA PRO A 196 -4.15 -21.43 -4.85
C PRO A 196 -4.13 -20.12 -4.06
N ALA A 197 -4.52 -20.21 -2.79
CA ALA A 197 -4.42 -19.13 -1.82
C ALA A 197 -3.56 -19.58 -0.63
N ILE A 198 -2.50 -18.84 -0.31
CA ILE A 198 -1.55 -19.17 0.76
C ILE A 198 -1.62 -18.09 1.84
N ALA A 199 -1.66 -18.52 3.11
CA ALA A 199 -1.47 -17.64 4.25
C ALA A 199 0.04 -17.52 4.57
N LEU A 200 0.57 -16.30 4.62
CA LEU A 200 2.01 -16.10 4.86
C LEU A 200 2.28 -14.98 5.87
N ALA A 201 2.83 -15.35 7.03
CA ALA A 201 3.10 -14.44 8.15
C ALA A 201 4.04 -13.28 7.79
N GLY A 202 4.88 -13.44 6.76
CA GLY A 202 5.74 -12.37 6.24
C GLY A 202 4.99 -11.10 5.79
N PHE A 203 3.70 -11.21 5.45
CA PHE A 203 2.86 -10.11 4.98
C PHE A 203 1.94 -9.49 6.04
N GLN A 204 2.09 -9.83 7.33
CA GLN A 204 1.28 -9.27 8.41
C GLN A 204 1.59 -7.79 8.70
N GLU A 205 0.71 -7.11 9.45
CA GLU A 205 0.90 -5.69 9.80
C GLU A 205 2.14 -5.48 10.67
N ASN A 206 2.67 -4.27 10.64
CA ASN A 206 3.95 -3.93 11.25
C ASN A 206 3.88 -3.79 12.77
N SER A 207 2.80 -3.24 13.34
CA SER A 207 2.74 -2.89 14.76
C SER A 207 2.43 -4.10 15.66
N ALA A 208 2.66 -3.92 16.97
CA ALA A 208 2.32 -4.88 18.01
C ALA A 208 1.05 -4.48 18.80
N LYS A 209 0.23 -3.55 18.28
CA LYS A 209 -1.06 -3.22 18.88
C LYS A 209 -1.98 -4.45 18.85
N PRO A 210 -2.98 -4.57 19.75
CA PRO A 210 -3.93 -5.68 19.74
C PRO A 210 -4.57 -5.92 18.38
N CYS A 211 -5.01 -4.85 17.70
CA CYS A 211 -5.61 -4.96 16.36
C CYS A 211 -4.64 -5.44 15.27
N ASP A 212 -3.33 -5.32 15.49
CA ASP A 212 -2.28 -5.71 14.56
C ASP A 212 -1.61 -7.03 14.95
N THR A 213 -2.05 -7.64 16.04
CA THR A 213 -1.65 -8.97 16.49
C THR A 213 -2.73 -9.95 16.09
N CYS A 214 -2.36 -11.06 15.46
CA CYS A 214 -3.34 -12.02 14.96
C CYS A 214 -3.88 -12.91 16.07
N SER A 215 -5.05 -13.50 15.82
CA SER A 215 -5.63 -14.59 16.59
C SER A 215 -4.71 -15.82 16.60
N ASP A 216 -5.01 -16.78 17.48
CA ASP A 216 -4.34 -18.08 17.53
C ASP A 216 -4.34 -18.80 16.16
N SER A 217 -3.21 -19.35 15.76
CA SER A 217 -3.04 -19.98 14.44
C SER A 217 -3.94 -21.20 14.27
N THR A 218 -4.15 -22.00 15.31
CA THR A 218 -5.01 -23.20 15.24
C THR A 218 -6.46 -22.81 15.00
N ALA A 219 -6.93 -21.77 15.70
CA ALA A 219 -8.26 -21.21 15.47
C ALA A 219 -8.40 -20.65 14.05
N MET A 220 -7.39 -19.93 13.55
CA MET A 220 -7.42 -19.35 12.21
C MET A 220 -7.41 -20.42 11.10
N VAL A 221 -6.64 -21.50 11.26
CA VAL A 221 -6.64 -22.65 10.33
C VAL A 221 -8.03 -23.29 10.26
N ALA A 222 -8.68 -23.48 11.41
CA ALA A 222 -10.02 -24.05 11.48
C ALA A 222 -11.10 -23.14 10.87
N GLU A 223 -10.98 -21.82 11.06
CA GLU A 223 -11.91 -20.82 10.50
C GLU A 223 -11.71 -20.65 8.98
N TRP A 224 -10.48 -20.80 8.48
CA TRP A 224 -10.09 -20.52 7.09
C TRP A 224 -9.39 -21.71 6.41
N PRO A 225 -10.05 -22.88 6.28
CA PRO A 225 -9.42 -24.11 5.76
C PRO A 225 -9.15 -24.05 4.25
N ALA A 226 -9.69 -23.07 3.53
CA ALA A 226 -9.48 -22.89 2.10
C ALA A 226 -8.10 -22.30 1.75
N PHE A 227 -7.37 -21.80 2.75
CA PHE A 227 -6.00 -21.31 2.57
C PHE A 227 -5.00 -22.42 2.87
N ASP A 228 -3.88 -22.42 2.17
CA ASP A 228 -2.71 -23.21 2.54
C ASP A 228 -1.95 -22.49 3.66
N TRP A 229 -1.81 -23.18 4.79
CA TRP A 229 -1.13 -22.71 5.99
C TRP A 229 0.25 -23.37 6.19
N SER A 230 0.69 -24.22 5.27
CA SER A 230 1.91 -25.03 5.42
C SER A 230 3.20 -24.21 5.52
N GLU A 231 3.22 -22.99 4.96
CA GLU A 231 4.34 -22.06 5.01
C GLU A 231 4.23 -21.02 6.16
N VAL A 232 3.23 -21.13 7.04
CA VAL A 232 3.11 -20.20 8.18
C VAL A 232 4.18 -20.52 9.22
N ASP A 233 5.03 -19.53 9.50
CA ASP A 233 6.09 -19.61 10.49
C ASP A 233 5.51 -19.99 11.87
N PRO A 234 5.99 -21.04 12.55
CA PRO A 234 5.51 -21.43 13.88
C PRO A 234 5.67 -20.34 14.97
N VAL A 235 6.53 -19.34 14.75
CA VAL A 235 6.64 -18.17 15.64
C VAL A 235 5.36 -17.31 15.59
N PHE A 236 4.61 -17.36 14.50
CA PHE A 236 3.30 -16.72 14.39
C PHE A 236 2.31 -17.30 15.42
N PRO A 237 1.48 -16.49 16.10
CA PRO A 237 1.20 -15.06 15.88
C PRO A 237 2.10 -14.08 16.67
N ALA A 238 3.17 -14.54 17.32
CA ALA A 238 4.02 -13.68 18.14
C ALA A 238 4.74 -12.59 17.32
N LYS A 239 4.85 -11.39 17.90
CA LYS A 239 5.54 -10.22 17.33
C LYS A 239 7.01 -10.15 17.75
N THR A 240 7.74 -11.25 17.55
CA THR A 240 9.14 -11.40 17.94
C THR A 240 10.04 -11.66 16.73
N GLY A 241 11.34 -11.37 16.86
CA GLY A 241 12.33 -11.58 15.80
C GLY A 241 11.97 -10.85 14.50
N LEU A 242 11.70 -11.61 13.42
CA LEU A 242 11.34 -11.03 12.11
C LEU A 242 10.02 -10.24 12.16
N TYR A 243 9.17 -10.49 13.15
CA TYR A 243 7.84 -9.89 13.28
C TYR A 243 7.78 -8.68 14.20
N GLU A 244 8.90 -8.28 14.80
CA GLU A 244 9.00 -7.12 15.68
C GLU A 244 8.67 -5.80 14.97
N PHE A 245 8.12 -4.86 15.74
CA PHE A 245 7.89 -3.49 15.29
C PHE A 245 9.16 -2.64 15.44
N LEU A 246 10.25 -3.09 14.83
CA LEU A 246 11.54 -2.40 14.77
C LEU A 246 11.96 -2.14 13.33
N LYS A 247 12.66 -1.03 13.07
CA LYS A 247 13.10 -0.62 11.72
C LYS A 247 13.89 -1.73 11.02
N GLU A 248 14.81 -2.35 11.75
CA GLU A 248 15.70 -3.42 11.29
C GLU A 248 14.89 -4.69 10.96
N ALA A 249 14.00 -5.11 11.86
CA ALA A 249 13.13 -6.26 11.68
C ALA A 249 12.19 -6.09 10.47
N LEU A 250 11.55 -4.92 10.34
CA LEU A 250 10.66 -4.61 9.22
C LEU A 250 11.42 -4.54 7.89
N THR A 251 12.64 -3.97 7.89
CA THR A 251 13.50 -3.93 6.70
C THR A 251 13.87 -5.34 6.26
N ARG A 252 14.32 -6.18 7.21
CA ARG A 252 14.65 -7.58 6.94
C ARG A 252 13.43 -8.37 6.46
N ARG A 253 12.28 -8.24 7.11
CA ARG A 253 11.01 -8.88 6.70
C ARG A 253 10.60 -8.46 5.31
N GLY A 254 10.79 -7.19 4.95
CA GLY A 254 10.60 -6.68 3.60
C GLY A 254 11.49 -7.35 2.56
N VAL A 255 12.78 -7.51 2.87
CA VAL A 255 13.74 -8.21 2.00
C VAL A 255 13.35 -9.68 1.81
N GLU A 256 13.01 -10.39 2.89
CA GLU A 256 12.59 -11.79 2.82
C GLU A 256 11.29 -11.94 2.02
N ALA A 257 10.28 -11.09 2.24
CA ALA A 257 9.03 -11.11 1.49
C ALA A 257 9.27 -10.88 -0.02
N ARG A 258 10.15 -9.94 -0.39
CA ARG A 258 10.54 -9.73 -1.80
C ARG A 258 11.33 -10.90 -2.37
N ARG A 259 12.23 -11.49 -1.60
CA ARG A 259 13.00 -12.69 -2.02
C ARG A 259 12.05 -13.86 -2.27
N TRP A 260 11.10 -14.09 -1.37
CA TRP A 260 10.06 -15.11 -1.51
C TRP A 260 9.25 -14.87 -2.80
N LEU A 261 8.76 -13.64 -3.02
CA LEU A 261 8.02 -13.29 -4.24
C LEU A 261 8.85 -13.49 -5.52
N ARG A 262 10.14 -13.15 -5.52
CA ARG A 262 11.03 -13.36 -6.68
C ARG A 262 11.37 -14.83 -6.93
N GLY A 263 11.26 -15.68 -5.92
CA GLY A 263 11.47 -17.12 -6.03
C GLY A 263 10.26 -17.88 -6.59
N ARG A 264 9.11 -17.20 -6.74
CA ARG A 264 7.88 -17.80 -7.26
C ARG A 264 7.96 -18.04 -8.77
N LYS A 265 7.32 -19.14 -9.20
CA LYS A 265 7.21 -19.50 -10.63
C LYS A 265 6.02 -18.83 -11.32
N GLU A 266 5.07 -18.35 -10.51
CA GLU A 266 3.84 -17.71 -10.92
C GLU A 266 4.11 -16.35 -11.57
N LYS A 267 3.38 -16.02 -12.65
CA LYS A 267 3.60 -14.77 -13.41
C LYS A 267 2.93 -13.60 -12.72
N VAL A 268 1.73 -13.81 -12.19
CA VAL A 268 0.97 -12.77 -11.47
C VAL A 268 0.59 -13.29 -10.09
N VAL A 269 1.15 -12.65 -9.07
CA VAL A 269 0.83 -12.92 -7.66
C VAL A 269 0.02 -11.75 -7.10
N ALA A 270 -1.17 -12.04 -6.59
CA ALA A 270 -1.98 -11.09 -5.84
C ALA A 270 -1.60 -11.15 -4.37
N VAL A 271 -1.14 -10.05 -3.78
CA VAL A 271 -0.73 -9.99 -2.38
C VAL A 271 -1.72 -9.13 -1.60
N VAL A 272 -2.43 -9.74 -0.63
CA VAL A 272 -3.37 -9.08 0.29
C VAL A 272 -2.70 -8.89 1.65
N SER A 273 -2.32 -7.65 1.94
CA SER A 273 -1.50 -7.29 3.11
C SER A 273 -2.02 -5.98 3.72
N HIS A 274 -1.20 -5.31 4.52
CA HIS A 274 -1.58 -4.12 5.29
C HIS A 274 -0.80 -2.90 4.83
N ALA A 275 -1.42 -1.73 4.92
CA ALA A 275 -0.82 -0.50 4.43
C ALA A 275 0.49 -0.14 5.13
N GLY A 276 0.63 -0.41 6.44
CA GLY A 276 1.87 -0.14 7.18
C GLY A 276 3.02 -0.99 6.66
N PHE A 277 2.84 -2.30 6.61
CA PHE A 277 3.86 -3.22 6.09
C PHE A 277 4.17 -3.04 4.60
N LEU A 278 3.17 -2.85 3.72
CA LEU A 278 3.43 -2.64 2.30
C LEU A 278 4.24 -1.35 2.04
N ARG A 279 4.02 -0.31 2.84
CA ARG A 279 4.77 0.95 2.76
C ARG A 279 6.20 0.79 3.27
N VAL A 280 6.36 0.23 4.47
CA VAL A 280 7.66 0.21 5.17
C VAL A 280 8.48 -1.00 4.80
N GLY A 281 7.89 -2.19 4.82
CA GLY A 281 8.59 -3.45 4.53
C GLY A 281 8.81 -3.64 3.03
N VAL A 282 7.74 -3.64 2.24
CA VAL A 282 7.84 -4.06 0.83
C VAL A 282 8.37 -2.96 -0.10
N SER A 283 8.09 -1.70 0.19
CA SER A 283 8.41 -0.58 -0.71
C SER A 283 9.75 0.12 -0.42
N TYR A 284 10.45 -0.24 0.66
CA TYR A 284 11.85 0.16 0.88
C TYR A 284 12.80 -0.68 -0.01
N CYS A 285 13.25 -0.04 -1.10
CA CYS A 285 14.30 -0.43 -2.05
C CYS A 285 14.03 -1.55 -3.09
N ALA A 286 14.17 -1.12 -4.36
CA ALA A 286 14.50 -1.78 -5.63
C ALA A 286 13.91 -3.16 -5.99
N GLN A 287 12.98 -3.12 -6.96
CA GLN A 287 12.84 -3.98 -8.15
C GLN A 287 12.43 -5.47 -8.06
N GLY A 288 11.60 -5.91 -9.03
CA GLY A 288 11.78 -7.22 -9.69
C GLY A 288 10.58 -7.97 -10.31
N ALA A 289 9.33 -7.75 -9.87
CA ALA A 289 8.18 -8.52 -10.37
C ALA A 289 6.90 -7.68 -10.46
N SER A 290 6.00 -8.03 -11.38
CA SER A 290 4.66 -7.44 -11.50
C SER A 290 3.77 -7.94 -10.34
N VAL A 291 3.91 -7.32 -9.18
CA VAL A 291 3.14 -7.66 -7.97
C VAL A 291 1.91 -6.77 -7.89
N VAL A 292 0.71 -7.37 -7.87
CA VAL A 292 -0.52 -6.65 -7.56
C VAL A 292 -0.62 -6.55 -6.03
N LYS A 293 -0.41 -5.34 -5.50
CA LYS A 293 -0.48 -5.06 -4.06
C LYS A 293 -1.90 -4.64 -3.68
N VAL A 294 -2.54 -5.41 -2.81
CA VAL A 294 -3.85 -5.09 -2.21
C VAL A 294 -3.64 -4.85 -0.72
N ALA A 295 -4.10 -3.71 -0.22
CA ALA A 295 -4.07 -3.40 1.20
C ALA A 295 -5.48 -3.54 1.80
N SER A 296 -5.63 -4.33 2.85
CA SER A 296 -6.83 -4.37 3.71
C SER A 296 -6.84 -3.20 4.69
#